data_AF-A0A2T3Z6S8-F1
#
_entry.id   AF-A0A2T3Z6S8-F1
#
_cell.length_a   1.000
_cell.length_b   1.000
_cell.length_c   1.000
_cell.angle_alpha   90.00
_cell.angle_beta   90.00
_cell.angle_gamma   90.00
#
_symmetry.space_group_name_H-M   'P 1'
#
loop_
_entity.id
_entity.type
_entity.pdbx_description
1 polymer ?
#
loop_
_entity_poly.entity_id
_entity_poly.type
_entity_poly.pdbx_seq_one_letter_code
_entity_poly.pdbx_strand_id
1 'polypeptide(L)'
;LIFNNTIPSSTPENALLTITENTQDWLEYTLQPLARNVSVRVLYLVDVYLRGVASTPSFEVAIPNNGWDSGFNAYPAKIDEVLGPIFVNEPDGLPVGFDLHPFHIPGDHRL
;
A
#
# COMPACT_ATOMS: atom_id res chain seq x y z
N LEU A 1 31.74 25.64 -10.79
CA LEU A 1 30.91 25.23 -9.64
C LEU A 1 29.60 26.00 -9.74
N ILE A 2 28.48 25.32 -10.02
CA ILE A 2 27.16 25.94 -10.18
C ILE A 2 26.34 25.58 -8.94
N PHE A 3 25.84 26.58 -8.22
CA PHE A 3 24.94 26.39 -7.08
C PHE A 3 23.50 26.25 -7.60
N ASN A 4 22.80 25.20 -7.17
CA ASN A 4 21.43 24.88 -7.56
C ASN A 4 20.43 25.67 -6.68
N ASN A 5 19.91 26.79 -7.19
CA ASN A 5 18.96 27.67 -6.50
C ASN A 5 17.53 27.10 -6.49
N THR A 6 17.23 26.15 -5.61
CA THR A 6 15.88 25.57 -5.46
C THR A 6 15.09 26.10 -4.26
N ILE A 7 15.61 27.08 -3.52
CA ILE A 7 14.86 27.69 -2.42
C ILE A 7 14.15 28.97 -2.92
N PRO A 8 12.81 29.01 -2.91
CA PRO A 8 12.05 30.19 -3.32
C PRO A 8 12.26 31.35 -2.34
N SER A 9 12.38 32.56 -2.88
CA SER A 9 12.69 33.79 -2.13
C SER A 9 11.48 34.47 -1.50
N SER A 10 10.29 33.87 -1.61
CA SER A 10 9.04 34.44 -1.10
C SER A 10 8.18 33.36 -0.45
N THR A 11 7.42 33.76 0.55
CA THR A 11 6.40 32.91 1.17
C THR A 11 5.29 32.57 0.16
N PRO A 12 4.68 31.37 0.26
CA PRO A 12 3.53 31.01 -0.57
C PRO A 12 2.42 32.04 -0.45
N GLU A 13 1.77 32.36 -1.57
CA GLU A 13 0.69 33.36 -1.66
C GLU A 13 -0.61 32.87 -0.98
N ASN A 14 -0.74 31.56 -0.74
CA ASN A 14 -1.89 30.94 -0.09
C ASN A 14 -1.63 30.74 1.41
N ALA A 15 -2.63 31.12 2.22
CA ALA A 15 -2.58 31.05 3.68
C ALA A 15 -2.39 29.62 4.23
N LEU A 16 -1.83 29.56 5.44
CA LEU A 16 -1.60 28.35 6.22
C LEU A 16 -2.88 27.52 6.37
N LEU A 17 -2.72 26.20 6.21
CA LEU A 17 -3.76 25.19 6.42
C LEU A 17 -4.40 25.36 7.81
N THR A 18 -5.68 25.71 7.86
CA THR A 18 -6.44 25.73 9.12
C THR A 18 -6.88 24.31 9.43
N ILE A 19 -6.26 23.70 10.43
CA ILE A 19 -6.63 22.37 10.90
C ILE A 19 -7.92 22.54 11.72
N THR A 20 -9.01 21.93 11.26
CA THR A 20 -10.28 21.89 12.00
C THR A 20 -10.12 21.00 13.24
N GLU A 21 -10.66 21.43 14.38
CA GLU A 21 -10.69 20.64 15.62
C GLU A 21 -11.76 19.53 15.58
N ASN A 22 -12.58 19.49 14.53
CA ASN A 22 -13.63 18.50 14.38
C ASN A 22 -13.07 17.20 13.80
N THR A 23 -13.11 16.14 14.62
CA THR A 23 -12.64 14.80 14.25
C THR A 23 -13.51 14.09 13.20
N GLN A 24 -14.68 14.65 12.86
CA GLN A 24 -15.54 14.17 11.77
C GLN A 24 -15.39 14.95 10.47
N ASP A 25 -14.55 15.99 10.44
CA ASP A 25 -14.22 16.67 9.19
C ASP A 25 -13.09 15.88 8.51
N TRP A 26 -13.48 15.01 7.57
CA TRP A 26 -12.53 14.25 6.76
C TRP A 26 -11.98 15.18 5.68
N LEU A 27 -10.84 15.80 5.94
CA LEU A 27 -10.09 16.45 4.87
C LEU A 27 -9.35 15.36 4.09
N GLU A 28 -9.91 14.95 2.96
CA GLU A 28 -9.20 14.12 2.00
C GLU A 28 -8.06 14.94 1.41
N TYR A 29 -6.86 14.78 1.98
CA TYR A 29 -5.66 15.34 1.40
C TYR A 29 -5.39 14.61 0.10
N THR A 30 -5.76 15.22 -1.03
CA THR A 30 -5.15 14.86 -2.31
C THR A 30 -3.67 15.18 -2.18
N LEU A 31 -2.87 14.19 -1.81
CA LEU A 31 -1.42 14.29 -1.87
C LEU A 31 -1.11 14.66 -3.33
N GLN A 32 -0.71 15.91 -3.55
CA GLN A 32 -0.06 16.26 -4.81
C GLN A 32 1.08 15.26 -4.95
N PRO A 33 1.17 14.50 -6.06
CA PRO A 33 2.25 13.55 -6.19
C PRO A 33 3.54 14.35 -6.11
N LEU A 34 4.31 14.15 -5.04
CA LEU A 34 5.73 14.48 -5.05
C LEU A 34 6.24 13.80 -6.31
N ALA A 35 6.73 14.60 -7.26
CA ALA A 35 7.30 14.13 -8.52
C ALA A 35 8.55 13.30 -8.20
N ARG A 36 8.32 12.09 -7.70
CA ARG A 36 9.31 11.07 -7.48
C ARG A 36 9.17 10.19 -8.69
N ASN A 37 10.27 10.08 -9.42
CA ASN A 37 10.44 9.16 -10.55
C ASN A 37 10.48 7.71 -10.03
N VAL A 38 9.47 7.32 -9.26
CA VAL A 38 9.21 5.99 -8.71
C VAL A 38 7.86 5.63 -9.28
N SER A 39 7.80 4.49 -9.97
CA SER A 39 6.55 3.89 -10.43
C SER A 39 5.58 3.81 -9.25
N VAL A 40 4.65 4.75 -9.15
CA VAL A 40 3.62 4.75 -8.11
C VAL A 40 2.69 3.60 -8.43
N ARG A 41 2.86 2.47 -7.73
CA ARG A 41 1.87 1.40 -7.77
C ARG A 41 0.60 1.96 -7.13
N VAL A 42 -0.51 1.95 -7.87
CA VAL A 42 -1.83 2.29 -7.35
C VAL A 42 -2.13 1.37 -6.15
N LEU A 43 -2.65 1.93 -5.05
CA LEU A 43 -3.02 1.14 -3.87
C LEU A 43 -4.08 0.09 -4.26
N TYR A 44 -3.96 -1.13 -3.76
CA TYR A 44 -4.80 -2.26 -4.18
C TYR A 44 -6.31 -1.96 -4.13
N LEU A 45 -6.80 -1.36 -3.04
CA LEU A 45 -8.24 -1.05 -2.93
C LEU A 45 -8.67 0.08 -3.87
N VAL A 46 -7.81 1.06 -4.15
CA VAL A 46 -8.08 2.09 -5.16
C VAL A 46 -8.13 1.47 -6.54
N ASP A 47 -7.23 0.53 -6.81
CA ASP A 47 -7.18 -0.19 -8.08
C ASP A 47 -8.42 -1.07 -8.30
N VAL A 48 -8.89 -1.75 -7.25
CA VAL A 48 -10.15 -2.50 -7.25
C VAL A 48 -11.36 -1.57 -7.43
N TYR A 49 -11.37 -0.39 -6.79
CA TYR A 49 -12.43 0.59 -7.00
C TYR A 49 -12.51 1.08 -8.45
N LEU A 50 -11.35 1.34 -9.07
CA LEU A 50 -11.28 1.90 -10.42
C LEU A 50 -11.52 0.87 -11.54
N ARG A 51 -11.05 -0.37 -11.38
CA ARG A 51 -11.10 -1.40 -12.46
C ARG A 51 -11.86 -2.67 -12.08
N GLY A 52 -12.39 -2.76 -10.86
CA GLY A 52 -13.15 -3.90 -10.38
C GLY A 52 -12.34 -5.20 -10.41
N VAL A 53 -12.97 -6.27 -10.93
CA VAL A 53 -12.38 -7.63 -11.02
C VAL A 53 -11.11 -7.68 -11.88
N ALA A 54 -10.88 -6.71 -12.76
CA ALA A 54 -9.65 -6.63 -13.53
C ALA A 54 -8.42 -6.30 -12.66
N SER A 55 -8.63 -5.92 -11.40
CA SER A 55 -7.60 -5.70 -10.38
C SER A 55 -7.44 -6.89 -9.42
N THR A 56 -8.13 -8.00 -9.67
CA THR A 56 -8.06 -9.20 -8.82
C THR A 56 -6.98 -10.16 -9.34
N PRO A 57 -6.10 -10.68 -8.46
CA PRO A 57 -5.12 -11.71 -8.84
C PRO A 57 -5.81 -12.98 -9.38
N SER A 58 -5.22 -13.64 -10.38
CA SER A 58 -5.80 -14.80 -11.09
C SER A 58 -5.24 -16.12 -10.57
N PHE A 59 -6.15 -17.00 -10.12
CA PHE A 59 -5.81 -18.35 -9.69
C PHE A 59 -5.23 -19.19 -10.85
N GLU A 60 -5.73 -18.99 -12.07
CA GLU A 60 -5.29 -19.71 -13.26
C GLU A 60 -3.85 -19.37 -13.65
N VAL A 61 -3.45 -18.10 -13.50
CA VAL A 61 -2.05 -17.66 -13.70
C VAL A 61 -1.14 -18.21 -12.60
N ALA A 62 -1.67 -18.34 -11.39
CA ALA A 62 -0.92 -18.79 -10.22
C ALA A 62 -0.64 -20.30 -10.21
N ILE A 63 -1.54 -21.15 -10.69
CA ILE A 63 -1.37 -22.63 -10.71
C ILE A 63 -0.01 -23.07 -11.28
N PRO A 64 0.38 -22.66 -12.51
CA PRO A 64 1.67 -23.09 -13.07
C PRO A 64 2.88 -22.47 -12.36
N ASN A 65 2.68 -21.42 -11.56
CA ASN A 65 3.71 -20.62 -10.90
C ASN A 65 3.76 -20.86 -9.38
N ASN A 66 3.53 -22.09 -8.93
CA ASN A 66 3.56 -22.45 -7.51
C ASN A 66 2.61 -21.62 -6.62
N GLY A 67 1.46 -21.22 -7.17
CA GLY A 67 0.46 -20.40 -6.48
C GLY A 67 0.72 -18.89 -6.55
N TRP A 68 1.73 -18.43 -7.28
CA TRP A 68 2.08 -17.01 -7.37
C TRP A 68 1.58 -16.37 -8.68
N ASP A 69 0.80 -15.30 -8.55
CA ASP A 69 0.49 -14.38 -9.64
C ASP A 69 1.49 -13.23 -9.65
N SER A 70 2.42 -13.26 -10.61
CA SER A 70 3.49 -12.27 -10.75
C SER A 70 3.01 -10.90 -11.23
N GLY A 71 1.86 -10.82 -11.89
CA GLY A 71 1.27 -9.56 -12.34
C GLY A 71 0.82 -8.70 -11.17
N PHE A 72 0.31 -9.35 -10.13
CA PHE A 72 -0.18 -8.70 -8.91
C PHE A 72 0.76 -8.86 -7.71
N ASN A 73 1.80 -9.68 -7.83
CA ASN A 73 2.67 -10.08 -6.73
C ASN A 73 1.88 -10.62 -5.53
N ALA A 74 0.96 -11.55 -5.81
CA ALA A 74 0.01 -12.08 -4.83
C ALA A 74 -0.15 -13.59 -4.97
N TYR A 75 -0.64 -14.23 -3.91
CA TYR A 75 -1.04 -15.63 -3.92
C TYR A 75 -2.58 -15.67 -3.86
N PRO A 76 -3.28 -15.79 -5.01
CA PRO A 76 -4.74 -15.83 -5.03
C PRO A 76 -5.26 -17.07 -4.31
N ALA A 77 -6.30 -16.87 -3.50
CA ALA A 77 -7.08 -17.94 -2.89
C ALA A 77 -8.47 -18.01 -3.53
N LYS A 78 -9.05 -19.20 -3.59
CA LYS A 78 -10.44 -19.36 -4.06
C LYS A 78 -11.44 -18.94 -3.00
N ILE A 79 -12.61 -18.52 -3.46
CA ILE A 79 -13.78 -18.45 -2.59
C ILE A 79 -14.01 -19.85 -2.01
N ASP A 80 -14.26 -19.91 -0.69
CA ASP A 80 -14.43 -21.13 0.11
C ASP A 80 -13.17 -22.00 0.29
N GLU A 81 -11.97 -21.47 -0.01
CA GLU A 81 -10.72 -22.12 0.36
C GLU A 81 -10.35 -21.86 1.83
N VAL A 82 -10.01 -22.91 2.57
CA VAL A 82 -9.48 -22.80 3.94
C VAL A 82 -7.97 -22.60 3.89
N LEU A 83 -7.51 -21.41 4.30
CA LEU A 83 -6.09 -21.06 4.33
C LEU A 83 -5.51 -21.22 5.74
N GLY A 84 -4.29 -21.77 5.81
CA GLY A 84 -3.48 -21.87 7.04
C GLY A 84 -2.16 -21.11 6.93
N PRO A 85 -2.15 -19.77 6.98
CA PRO A 85 -0.93 -18.99 6.87
C PRO A 85 -0.04 -19.16 8.11
N ILE A 86 1.27 -19.32 7.90
CA ILE A 86 2.29 -19.32 8.97
C ILE A 86 3.05 -18.01 8.87
N PHE A 87 2.96 -17.17 9.90
CA PHE A 87 3.76 -15.96 10.03
C PHE A 87 4.96 -16.24 10.92
N VAL A 88 6.16 -16.14 10.34
CA VAL A 88 7.41 -16.29 11.08
C VAL A 88 8.01 -14.91 11.30
N ASN A 89 8.22 -14.55 12.56
CA ASN A 89 8.96 -13.35 12.93
C ASN A 89 10.41 -13.75 13.22
N GLU A 90 11.29 -13.57 12.24
CA GLU A 90 12.72 -13.81 12.40
C GLU A 90 13.42 -12.47 12.57
N PRO A 91 14.18 -12.25 13.65
CA PRO A 91 15.03 -11.06 13.73
C PRO A 91 16.11 -11.15 12.66
N ASP A 92 16.35 -10.06 11.91
CA ASP A 92 17.31 -9.93 10.80
C ASP A 92 18.75 -10.37 11.18
N GLY A 93 18.99 -11.67 11.30
CA GLY A 93 20.26 -12.26 11.71
C GLY A 93 20.76 -11.91 13.12
N LEU A 94 19.96 -11.25 13.96
CA LEU A 94 20.37 -10.81 15.30
C LEU A 94 19.91 -11.80 16.39
N PRO A 95 20.80 -12.23 17.32
CA PRO A 95 20.47 -13.24 18.34
C PRO A 95 19.39 -12.84 19.34
N VAL A 96 19.09 -11.54 19.42
CA VAL A 96 18.16 -10.93 20.38
C VAL A 96 17.45 -9.76 19.70
N GLY A 97 16.58 -10.09 18.73
CA GLY A 97 15.71 -9.12 18.10
C GLY A 97 14.27 -9.56 18.25
N PHE A 98 13.40 -8.61 18.60
CA PHE A 98 11.97 -8.73 18.44
C PHE A 98 11.57 -7.58 17.52
N ASP A 99 11.21 -7.90 16.28
CA ASP A 99 10.69 -6.91 15.36
C ASP A 99 9.16 -6.88 15.43
N LEU A 100 8.61 -5.68 15.56
CA LEU A 100 7.18 -5.46 15.63
C LEU A 100 6.64 -5.24 14.21
N HIS A 101 6.14 -6.31 13.62
CA HIS A 101 5.48 -6.28 12.32
C HIS A 101 3.98 -6.55 12.47
N PRO A 102 3.17 -5.49 12.66
CA PRO A 102 1.74 -5.65 12.62
C PRO A 102 1.33 -6.08 11.21
N PHE A 103 0.74 -7.26 11.09
CA PHE A 103 0.09 -7.71 9.86
C PHE A 103 -1.39 -7.34 9.91
N HIS A 104 -1.93 -6.95 8.76
CA HIS A 104 -3.36 -6.75 8.56
C HIS A 104 -3.78 -7.51 7.31
N ILE A 105 -4.75 -8.40 7.45
CA ILE A 105 -5.34 -9.16 6.35
C ILE A 105 -6.77 -8.64 6.19
N PRO A 106 -7.08 -7.91 5.11
CA PRO A 106 -8.44 -7.55 4.79
C PRO A 106 -9.21 -8.81 4.35
N GLY A 107 -10.43 -8.99 4.85
CA GLY A 107 -11.28 -10.14 4.47
C GLY A 107 -12.58 -10.18 5.27
N ASP A 108 -13.48 -11.08 4.89
CA ASP A 108 -14.65 -11.43 5.68
C ASP A 108 -14.32 -12.62 6.59
N HIS A 109 -14.78 -12.60 7.84
CA HIS A 109 -14.68 -13.74 8.75
C HIS A 109 -15.99 -14.52 8.64
N ARG A 110 -16.07 -15.51 7.73
CA ARG A 110 -17.20 -16.46 7.73
C ARG A 110 -16.73 -17.79 8.27
N LEU A 111 -17.27 -18.12 9.45
CA LEU A 111 -17.14 -19.41 10.14
C LEU A 111 -17.98 -20.48 9.43
#